data_AF-A0A524F7H6-F1
#
_entry.id   AF-A0A524F7H6-F1
#
_cell.length_a   1.000
_cell.length_b   1.000
_cell.length_c   1.000
_cell.angle_alpha   90.00
_cell.angle_beta   90.00
_cell.angle_gamma   90.00
#
_symmetry.space_group_name_H-M   'P 1'
#
loop_
_entity.id
_entity.type
_entity.pdbx_description
1 polymer ?
#
loop_
_entity_poly.entity_id
_entity_poly.type
_entity_poly.pdbx_seq_one_letter_code
_entity_poly.pdbx_strand_id
1 'polypeptide(L)'
;MILAEIAQTIKQKYPEATNYKNREYLMHIPLTKEVYISVNFKRYPNAPKVKLVKDNGRTFKLTTILSHLREWNEKEPFAVVDVLNEIFLVIESILNRVIPFTESCFNGLIEMSKRYHPQKVQGLLSVDKGKVSELIIPAIKCAEPGNRINYVNFQSMCSLPFDFSYEGTFISRPDGDLERNEVFNAVMRKRRFTMLLAYPYDKPENIKLYDRDGKELKYVVYSD
;
A
#
# COMPACT_ATOMS: atom_id res chain seq x y z
N MET A 1 31.25 -4.79 -14.15
CA MET A 1 31.36 -3.52 -13.41
C MET A 1 30.04 -3.19 -12.73
N ILE A 2 28.96 -2.92 -13.48
CA ILE A 2 27.63 -2.55 -12.94
C ILE A 2 27.07 -3.54 -11.90
N LEU A 3 27.14 -4.86 -12.12
CA LEU A 3 26.58 -5.83 -11.17
C LEU A 3 27.31 -5.86 -9.82
N ALA A 4 28.62 -5.64 -9.81
CA ALA A 4 29.43 -5.63 -8.59
C ALA A 4 29.15 -4.36 -7.78
N GLU A 5 28.99 -3.22 -8.45
CA GLU A 5 28.58 -1.95 -7.84
C GLU A 5 27.20 -2.07 -7.20
N ILE A 6 26.20 -2.60 -7.93
CA ILE A 6 24.85 -2.87 -7.38
C ILE A 6 24.95 -3.78 -6.14
N ALA A 7 25.75 -4.85 -6.20
CA ALA A 7 25.94 -5.75 -5.06
C ALA A 7 26.56 -5.04 -3.86
N GLN A 8 27.55 -4.17 -4.07
CA GLN A 8 28.19 -3.39 -3.04
C GLN A 8 27.21 -2.39 -2.40
N THR A 9 26.42 -1.66 -3.19
CA THR A 9 25.41 -0.73 -2.67
C THR A 9 24.36 -1.44 -1.84
N ILE A 10 23.92 -2.64 -2.27
CA ILE A 10 22.97 -3.45 -1.51
C ILE A 10 23.59 -3.88 -0.18
N LYS A 11 24.84 -4.35 -0.15
CA LYS A 11 25.51 -4.74 1.11
C LYS A 11 25.79 -3.56 2.03
N GLN A 12 26.04 -2.37 1.48
CA GLN A 12 26.19 -1.15 2.28
C GLN A 12 24.87 -0.78 2.98
N LYS A 13 23.74 -0.94 2.29
CA LYS A 13 22.42 -0.63 2.86
C LYS A 13 21.83 -1.74 3.72
N TYR A 14 22.11 -2.99 3.36
CA TYR A 14 21.62 -4.21 4.00
C TYR A 14 22.83 -5.11 4.34
N PRO A 15 23.56 -4.84 5.44
CA PRO A 15 24.78 -5.58 5.80
C PRO A 15 24.59 -7.09 5.97
N GLU A 16 23.37 -7.53 6.29
CA GLU A 16 22.95 -8.91 6.41
C GLU A 16 22.76 -9.63 5.05
N ALA A 17 22.84 -8.90 3.94
CA ALA A 17 22.71 -9.47 2.60
C ALA A 17 23.89 -10.39 2.27
N THR A 18 23.59 -11.64 1.91
CA THR A 18 24.60 -12.66 1.56
C THR A 18 24.50 -13.08 0.11
N ASN A 19 25.64 -13.38 -0.52
CA ASN A 19 25.68 -13.93 -1.87
C ASN A 19 25.29 -15.41 -1.83
N TYR A 20 24.34 -15.84 -2.65
CA TYR A 20 23.99 -17.25 -2.75
C TYR A 20 24.91 -17.98 -3.74
N LYS A 21 25.52 -19.09 -3.30
CA LYS A 21 26.45 -19.89 -4.10
C LYS A 21 27.58 -19.06 -4.74
N ASN A 22 28.12 -18.08 -4.00
CA ASN A 22 29.17 -17.15 -4.45
C ASN A 22 28.83 -16.36 -5.73
N ARG A 23 27.53 -16.15 -6.02
CA ARG A 23 27.09 -15.35 -7.16
C ARG A 23 26.72 -13.94 -6.69
N GLU A 24 27.48 -12.95 -7.12
CA GLU A 24 27.28 -11.54 -6.73
C GLU A 24 25.92 -10.97 -7.16
N TYR A 25 25.36 -11.47 -8.25
CA TYR A 25 24.07 -11.05 -8.79
C TYR A 25 22.84 -11.73 -8.15
N LEU A 26 23.06 -12.60 -7.17
CA LEU A 26 22.01 -13.35 -6.48
C LEU A 26 22.21 -13.22 -4.98
N MET A 27 21.40 -12.34 -4.38
CA MET A 27 21.51 -12.04 -2.96
C MET A 27 20.31 -12.56 -2.17
N HIS A 28 20.61 -13.04 -0.96
CA HIS A 28 19.66 -13.44 0.06
C HIS A 28 19.73 -12.45 1.22
N ILE A 29 18.59 -11.86 1.54
CA ILE A 29 18.48 -10.90 2.64
C ILE A 29 17.51 -11.50 3.68
N PRO A 30 17.98 -11.91 4.86
CA PRO A 30 17.12 -12.51 5.88
C PRO A 30 16.10 -11.50 6.41
N LEU A 31 14.84 -11.92 6.54
CA LEU A 31 13.77 -11.14 7.17
C LEU A 31 13.41 -11.67 8.54
N THR A 32 13.34 -13.00 8.65
CA THR A 32 13.11 -13.72 9.91
C THR A 32 13.97 -14.99 9.87
N LYS A 33 13.92 -15.81 10.93
CA LYS A 33 14.63 -17.10 10.97
C LYS A 33 14.19 -18.05 9.84
N GLU A 34 12.96 -17.93 9.36
CA GLU A 34 12.35 -18.87 8.41
C GLU A 34 12.09 -18.25 7.02
N VAL A 35 12.29 -16.94 6.86
CA VAL A 35 11.94 -16.22 5.63
C VAL A 35 13.06 -15.28 5.21
N TYR A 36 13.42 -15.31 3.94
CA TYR A 36 14.38 -14.39 3.34
C TYR A 36 13.91 -13.87 1.97
N ILE A 37 14.41 -12.71 1.58
CA ILE A 37 14.24 -12.14 0.23
C ILE A 37 15.35 -12.71 -0.65
N SER A 38 14.98 -13.28 -1.79
CA SER A 38 15.90 -13.65 -2.86
C SER A 38 15.78 -12.63 -3.99
N VAL A 39 16.87 -11.92 -4.28
CA VAL A 39 16.94 -10.95 -5.38
C VAL A 39 17.97 -11.41 -6.40
N ASN A 40 17.51 -11.59 -7.65
CA ASN A 40 18.36 -11.94 -8.77
C ASN A 40 18.31 -10.84 -9.83
N PHE A 41 19.43 -10.13 -10.00
CA PHE A 41 19.59 -9.02 -10.93
C PHE A 41 20.62 -9.33 -12.02
N LYS A 42 20.84 -10.62 -12.34
CA LYS A 42 21.79 -11.07 -13.38
C LYS A 42 21.57 -10.40 -14.74
N ARG A 43 20.32 -10.08 -15.05
CA ARG A 43 19.88 -9.52 -16.33
C ARG A 43 19.70 -8.00 -16.29
N TYR A 44 20.19 -7.31 -15.27
CA TYR A 44 20.10 -5.84 -15.22
C TYR A 44 20.67 -5.24 -16.51
N PRO A 45 19.99 -4.28 -17.18
CA PRO A 45 18.89 -3.43 -16.68
C PRO A 45 17.47 -4.03 -16.75
N ASN A 46 17.28 -5.28 -17.16
CA ASN A 46 15.97 -5.93 -17.06
C ASN A 46 15.54 -6.11 -15.59
N ALA A 47 14.23 -6.13 -15.34
CA ALA A 47 13.65 -6.20 -14.01
C ALA A 47 14.27 -7.33 -13.15
N PRO A 48 14.71 -7.04 -11.92
CA PRO A 48 15.25 -8.06 -11.05
C PRO A 48 14.14 -9.05 -10.66
N LYS A 49 14.50 -10.33 -10.59
CA LYS A 49 13.59 -11.35 -10.07
C LYS A 49 13.66 -11.35 -8.55
N VAL A 50 12.61 -10.83 -7.93
CA VAL A 50 12.45 -10.77 -6.47
C VAL A 50 11.44 -11.81 -6.00
N LYS A 51 11.80 -12.57 -4.96
CA LYS A 51 10.92 -13.53 -4.30
C LYS A 51 11.08 -13.49 -2.78
N LEU A 52 10.01 -13.74 -2.06
CA LEU A 52 10.09 -14.23 -0.69
C LEU A 52 10.23 -15.74 -0.71
N VAL A 53 11.18 -16.27 0.06
CA VAL A 53 11.45 -17.69 0.15
C VAL A 53 11.34 -18.11 1.61
N LYS A 54 10.52 -19.12 1.88
CA LYS A 54 10.46 -19.80 3.17
C LYS A 54 11.51 -20.91 3.24
N ASP A 55 11.93 -21.27 4.45
CA ASP A 55 12.78 -22.41 4.76
C ASP A 55 12.34 -23.73 4.10
N ASN A 56 11.03 -23.98 4.03
CA ASN A 56 10.42 -25.14 3.38
C ASN A 56 10.41 -25.06 1.84
N GLY A 57 11.09 -24.07 1.25
CA GLY A 57 11.22 -23.89 -0.19
C GLY A 57 10.02 -23.23 -0.88
N ARG A 58 8.93 -22.91 -0.17
CA ARG A 58 7.81 -22.18 -0.75
C ARG A 58 8.24 -20.77 -1.13
N THR A 59 7.90 -20.35 -2.35
CA THR A 59 8.25 -19.02 -2.86
C THR A 59 7.02 -18.18 -3.19
N PHE A 60 7.08 -16.89 -2.87
CA PHE A 60 6.07 -15.91 -3.24
C PHE A 60 6.71 -14.84 -4.13
N LYS A 61 6.10 -14.58 -5.30
CA LYS A 61 6.54 -13.51 -6.20
C LYS A 61 6.00 -12.18 -5.70
N LEU A 62 6.84 -11.14 -5.68
CA LEU A 62 6.44 -9.80 -5.23
C LEU A 62 6.05 -8.84 -6.37
N THR A 63 6.13 -9.29 -7.63
CA THR A 63 5.92 -8.44 -8.82
C THR A 63 4.58 -7.74 -8.88
N THR A 64 3.51 -8.32 -8.31
CA THR A 64 2.17 -7.71 -8.33
C THR A 64 1.97 -6.68 -7.23
N ILE A 65 2.80 -6.74 -6.17
CA ILE A 65 2.66 -5.89 -4.98
C ILE A 65 3.53 -4.64 -5.11
N LEU A 66 4.70 -4.76 -5.73
CA LEU A 66 5.70 -3.69 -5.80
C LEU A 66 5.49 -2.80 -7.04
N SER A 67 5.24 -1.51 -6.82
CA SER A 67 5.14 -0.48 -7.87
C SER A 67 6.37 -0.49 -8.77
N HIS A 68 7.59 -0.48 -8.21
CA HIS A 68 8.80 -0.41 -9.03
C HIS A 68 8.93 -1.61 -9.98
N LEU A 69 8.42 -2.79 -9.61
CA LEU A 69 8.42 -3.95 -10.51
C LEU A 69 7.28 -3.94 -11.52
N ARG A 70 6.12 -3.35 -11.19
CA ARG A 70 5.00 -3.19 -12.12
C ARG A 70 5.33 -2.19 -13.23
N GLU A 71 6.01 -1.11 -12.87
CA GLU A 71 6.31 0.03 -13.74
C GLU A 71 7.70 -0.05 -14.37
N TRP A 72 8.35 -1.22 -14.30
CA TRP A 72 9.74 -1.37 -14.73
C TRP A 72 9.94 -1.01 -16.21
N ASN A 73 10.87 -0.10 -16.48
CA ASN A 73 11.28 0.29 -17.83
C ASN A 73 12.77 0.01 -18.02
N GLU A 74 13.14 -0.81 -19.02
CA GLU A 74 14.55 -1.18 -19.25
C GLU A 74 15.39 0.00 -19.78
N LYS A 75 14.76 1.04 -20.35
CA LYS A 75 15.45 2.26 -20.81
C LYS A 75 15.77 3.23 -19.68
N GLU A 76 14.99 3.19 -18.62
CA GLU A 76 15.13 4.02 -17.42
C GLU A 76 14.91 3.13 -16.18
N PRO A 77 15.84 2.21 -15.89
CA PRO A 77 15.66 1.21 -14.85
C PRO A 77 15.78 1.85 -13.48
N PHE A 78 14.92 1.44 -12.55
CA PHE A 78 15.07 1.79 -11.14
C PHE A 78 16.33 1.14 -10.55
N ALA A 79 16.93 1.78 -9.54
CA ALA A 79 17.99 1.13 -8.81
C ALA A 79 17.44 -0.08 -8.04
N VAL A 80 18.17 -1.20 -8.04
CA VAL A 80 17.74 -2.42 -7.32
C VAL A 80 17.55 -2.16 -5.82
N VAL A 81 18.31 -1.21 -5.27
CA VAL A 81 18.19 -0.76 -3.88
C VAL A 81 16.82 -0.10 -3.61
N ASP A 82 16.24 0.61 -4.56
CA ASP A 82 14.92 1.24 -4.38
C ASP A 82 13.80 0.21 -4.37
N VAL A 83 13.92 -0.81 -5.22
CA VAL A 83 13.04 -1.99 -5.18
C VAL A 83 13.14 -2.67 -3.81
N LEU A 84 14.35 -2.82 -3.26
CA LEU A 84 14.55 -3.37 -1.91
C LEU A 84 13.90 -2.50 -0.83
N ASN A 85 14.09 -1.17 -0.88
CA ASN A 85 13.48 -0.26 0.09
C ASN A 85 11.94 -0.40 0.10
N GLU A 86 11.33 -0.50 -1.09
CA GLU A 86 9.90 -0.73 -1.21
C GLU A 86 9.49 -2.09 -0.60
N ILE A 87 10.25 -3.15 -0.88
CA ILE A 87 9.99 -4.48 -0.30
C ILE A 87 10.01 -4.42 1.23
N PHE A 88 11.06 -3.82 1.80
CA PHE A 88 11.19 -3.69 3.25
C PHE A 88 10.05 -2.90 3.85
N LEU A 89 9.69 -1.75 3.26
CA LEU A 89 8.56 -0.95 3.72
C LEU A 89 7.25 -1.75 3.68
N VAL A 90 6.96 -2.46 2.58
CA VAL A 90 5.75 -3.28 2.46
C VAL A 90 5.74 -4.40 3.50
N ILE A 91 6.85 -5.09 3.72
CA ILE A 91 6.92 -6.20 4.67
C ILE A 91 6.81 -5.70 6.10
N GLU A 92 7.52 -4.64 6.47
CA GLU A 92 7.42 -4.00 7.78
C GLU A 92 6.00 -3.51 8.04
N SER A 93 5.33 -2.93 7.04
CA SER A 93 3.93 -2.51 7.15
C SER A 93 3.00 -3.67 7.52
N ILE A 94 3.21 -4.83 6.90
CA ILE A 94 2.41 -6.04 7.13
C ILE A 94 2.72 -6.63 8.50
N LEU A 95 4.00 -6.78 8.85
CA LEU A 95 4.44 -7.36 10.12
C LEU A 95 4.01 -6.52 11.32
N ASN A 96 4.16 -5.20 11.22
CA ASN A 96 3.82 -4.27 12.30
C ASN A 96 2.34 -3.86 12.31
N ARG A 97 1.55 -4.31 11.32
CA ARG A 97 0.14 -3.95 11.14
C ARG A 97 -0.04 -2.42 11.08
N VAL A 98 0.83 -1.76 10.33
CA VAL A 98 0.84 -0.30 10.10
C VAL A 98 0.55 -0.04 8.64
N ILE A 99 -0.28 0.95 8.33
CA ILE A 99 -0.49 1.46 6.96
C ILE A 99 0.25 2.79 6.79
N PRO A 100 1.28 2.84 5.92
CA PRO A 100 1.96 4.08 5.56
C PRO A 100 1.10 4.97 4.67
N PHE A 101 1.04 6.26 4.95
CA PHE A 101 0.43 7.27 4.08
C PHE A 101 1.46 8.31 3.67
N THR A 102 1.28 8.91 2.49
CA THR A 102 1.88 10.20 2.19
C THR A 102 1.14 11.32 2.92
N GLU A 103 1.87 12.37 3.29
CA GLU A 103 1.31 13.54 3.96
C GLU A 103 0.25 14.24 3.11
N SER A 104 0.55 14.47 1.82
CA SER A 104 -0.40 15.04 0.86
C SER A 104 -1.72 14.28 0.79
N CYS A 105 -1.67 12.94 0.68
CA CYS A 105 -2.87 12.10 0.63
C CYS A 105 -3.65 12.19 1.94
N PHE A 106 -2.97 11.98 3.07
CA PHE A 106 -3.60 11.95 4.38
C PHE A 106 -4.31 13.27 4.71
N ASN A 107 -3.64 14.40 4.51
CA ASN A 107 -4.22 15.73 4.71
C ASN A 107 -5.36 16.00 3.72
N GLY A 108 -5.21 15.54 2.47
CA GLY A 108 -6.27 15.62 1.45
C GLY A 108 -7.55 14.90 1.87
N LEU A 109 -7.46 13.71 2.48
CA LEU A 109 -8.61 12.96 3.00
C LEU A 109 -9.34 13.73 4.11
N ILE A 110 -8.58 14.36 5.01
CA ILE A 110 -9.13 15.17 6.11
C ILE A 110 -9.86 16.40 5.57
N GLU A 111 -9.20 17.19 4.74
CA GLU A 111 -9.78 18.42 4.19
C GLU A 111 -10.99 18.14 3.31
N MET A 112 -10.96 17.05 2.52
CA MET A 112 -12.10 16.59 1.76
C MET A 112 -13.28 16.23 2.68
N SER A 113 -13.04 15.52 3.78
CA SER A 113 -14.10 15.12 4.73
C SER A 113 -14.75 16.32 5.43
N LYS A 114 -13.95 17.34 5.76
CA LYS A 114 -14.44 18.62 6.30
C LYS A 114 -15.28 19.36 5.26
N ARG A 115 -14.78 19.46 4.02
CA ARG A 115 -15.44 20.19 2.93
C ARG A 115 -16.83 19.63 2.60
N TYR A 116 -16.97 18.31 2.60
CA TYR A 116 -18.23 17.67 2.23
C TYR A 116 -19.15 17.38 3.43
N HIS A 117 -18.74 17.65 4.67
CA HIS A 117 -19.61 17.48 5.83
C HIS A 117 -20.91 18.32 5.68
N PRO A 118 -22.11 17.79 6.00
CA PRO A 118 -22.40 16.52 6.68
C PRO A 118 -22.58 15.31 5.74
N GLN A 119 -22.21 15.42 4.46
CA GLN A 119 -22.30 14.32 3.50
C GLN A 119 -21.20 13.29 3.75
N LYS A 120 -21.56 12.02 3.60
CA LYS A 120 -20.62 10.91 3.70
C LYS A 120 -19.83 10.78 2.39
N VAL A 121 -18.51 10.78 2.51
CA VAL A 121 -17.56 10.55 1.41
C VAL A 121 -17.01 9.14 1.55
N GLN A 122 -16.86 8.42 0.45
CA GLN A 122 -16.25 7.10 0.44
C GLN A 122 -15.44 6.90 -0.83
N GLY A 123 -14.41 6.06 -0.80
CA GLY A 123 -13.58 5.86 -1.99
C GLY A 123 -12.54 4.76 -1.90
N LEU A 124 -11.75 4.68 -2.97
CA LEU A 124 -10.63 3.75 -3.13
C LEU A 124 -9.31 4.43 -2.84
N LEU A 125 -8.47 3.79 -2.04
CA LEU A 125 -7.11 4.23 -1.74
C LEU A 125 -6.11 3.41 -2.55
N SER A 126 -5.28 4.11 -3.31
CA SER A 126 -4.15 3.54 -4.07
C SER A 126 -2.88 3.53 -3.21
N VAL A 127 -2.07 2.49 -3.38
CA VAL A 127 -0.76 2.35 -2.75
C VAL A 127 0.31 2.41 -3.82
N ASP A 128 1.20 3.40 -3.70
CA ASP A 128 2.40 3.53 -4.49
C ASP A 128 3.65 3.42 -3.61
N LYS A 129 4.64 2.64 -4.06
CA LYS A 129 5.93 2.44 -3.37
C LYS A 129 5.75 2.07 -1.89
N GLY A 130 4.73 1.27 -1.58
CA GLY A 130 4.39 0.82 -0.23
C GLY A 130 3.67 1.85 0.65
N LYS A 131 3.30 3.03 0.12
CA LYS A 131 2.56 4.08 0.82
C LYS A 131 1.22 4.38 0.15
N VAL A 132 0.21 4.67 0.93
CA VAL A 132 -1.06 5.20 0.41
C VAL A 132 -0.82 6.61 -0.10
N SER A 133 -1.04 6.84 -1.39
CA SER A 133 -0.68 8.07 -2.08
C SER A 133 -1.86 8.80 -2.72
N GLU A 134 -2.92 8.08 -3.09
CA GLU A 134 -4.02 8.67 -3.85
C GLU A 134 -5.39 8.13 -3.45
N LEU A 135 -6.40 8.98 -3.59
CA LEU A 135 -7.82 8.63 -3.52
C LEU A 135 -8.41 8.69 -4.92
N ILE A 136 -8.78 7.55 -5.50
CA ILE A 136 -9.13 7.49 -6.93
C ILE A 136 -10.61 7.80 -7.18
N ILE A 137 -11.49 7.71 -6.17
CA ILE A 137 -12.95 7.82 -6.39
C ILE A 137 -13.65 8.33 -5.13
N PRO A 138 -13.91 9.63 -4.95
CA PRO A 138 -14.83 10.08 -3.92
C PRO A 138 -16.27 9.85 -4.41
N ALA A 139 -16.89 8.75 -4.00
CA ALA A 139 -18.33 8.63 -4.06
C ALA A 139 -18.93 9.44 -2.90
N ILE A 140 -19.74 10.44 -3.24
CA ILE A 140 -20.40 11.29 -2.26
C ILE A 140 -21.83 10.79 -2.11
N LYS A 141 -22.22 10.47 -0.87
CA LYS A 141 -23.63 10.26 -0.56
C LYS A 141 -24.30 11.61 -0.43
N CYS A 142 -25.14 11.94 -1.41
CA CYS A 142 -26.01 13.10 -1.33
C CYS A 142 -27.23 12.71 -0.48
N ALA A 143 -27.46 13.45 0.61
CA ALA A 143 -28.75 13.47 1.27
C ALA A 143 -29.54 14.62 0.64
N GLU A 144 -30.69 14.33 0.02
CA GLU A 144 -31.64 15.39 -0.31
C GLU A 144 -32.17 15.99 1.00
N PRO A 145 -32.24 17.33 1.13
CA PRO A 145 -32.88 17.95 2.28
C PRO A 145 -34.31 17.42 2.43
N GLY A 146 -34.58 16.70 3.53
CA GLY A 146 -35.90 16.14 3.84
C GLY A 146 -36.15 14.69 3.40
N ASN A 147 -35.22 14.03 2.70
CA ASN A 147 -35.39 12.66 2.23
C ASN A 147 -34.39 11.69 2.90
N ARG A 148 -34.88 10.59 3.49
CA ARG A 148 -34.03 9.57 4.15
C ARG A 148 -33.31 8.64 3.16
N ILE A 149 -33.54 8.81 1.87
CA ILE A 149 -32.96 7.99 0.82
C ILE A 149 -31.59 8.58 0.46
N ASN A 150 -30.54 7.99 1.03
CA ASN A 150 -29.17 8.29 0.65
C ASN A 150 -28.83 7.54 -0.63
N TYR A 151 -28.64 8.24 -1.75
CA TYR A 151 -28.05 7.64 -2.95
C TYR A 151 -26.56 7.96 -3.02
N VAL A 152 -25.78 7.00 -3.51
CA VAL A 152 -24.37 7.22 -3.80
C VAL A 152 -24.25 7.57 -5.27
N ASN A 153 -23.72 8.74 -5.58
CA ASN A 153 -23.30 9.04 -6.95
C ASN A 153 -21.99 8.31 -7.24
N PHE A 154 -22.09 7.13 -7.85
CA PHE A 154 -20.98 6.49 -8.55
C PHE A 154 -21.10 6.87 -10.03
N GLN A 155 -20.16 7.66 -10.55
CA GLN A 155 -20.00 7.73 -12.00
C GLN A 155 -19.61 6.31 -12.50
N SER A 156 -20.31 5.85 -13.55
CA SER A 156 -20.31 4.45 -14.00
C SER A 156 -18.91 3.85 -14.17
N MET A 157 -18.71 2.65 -13.58
CA MET A 157 -17.44 1.95 -13.37
C MET A 157 -16.99 1.06 -14.55
N CYS A 158 -17.41 1.33 -15.79
CA CYS A 158 -17.09 0.45 -16.91
C CYS A 158 -15.62 0.49 -17.40
N SER A 159 -14.74 1.24 -16.73
CA SER A 159 -13.36 1.47 -17.19
C SER A 159 -12.28 1.41 -16.11
N LEU A 160 -12.59 1.06 -14.85
CA LEU A 160 -11.53 0.86 -13.86
C LEU A 160 -10.72 -0.37 -14.25
N PRO A 161 -9.44 -0.23 -14.66
CA PRO A 161 -8.61 -1.38 -14.90
C PRO A 161 -8.51 -2.20 -13.60
N PHE A 162 -8.34 -3.52 -13.73
CA PHE A 162 -7.99 -4.38 -12.59
C PHE A 162 -6.59 -4.00 -12.09
N ASP A 163 -6.48 -2.89 -11.38
CA ASP A 163 -5.24 -2.39 -10.82
C ASP A 163 -5.03 -2.97 -9.41
N PHE A 164 -3.83 -3.52 -9.21
CA PHE A 164 -3.40 -4.08 -7.93
C PHE A 164 -2.92 -3.01 -6.95
N SER A 165 -2.76 -1.76 -7.39
CA SER A 165 -2.45 -0.61 -6.54
C SER A 165 -3.58 -0.28 -5.56
N TYR A 166 -4.83 -0.65 -5.86
CA TYR A 166 -5.99 -0.37 -5.02
C TYR A 166 -6.10 -1.33 -3.83
N GLU A 167 -5.39 -0.98 -2.77
CA GLU A 167 -5.29 -1.81 -1.58
C GLU A 167 -6.21 -1.37 -0.45
N GLY A 168 -6.78 -0.16 -0.49
CA GLY A 168 -7.56 0.38 0.63
C GLY A 168 -8.94 0.92 0.26
N THR A 169 -9.78 1.07 1.29
CA THR A 169 -11.04 1.84 1.23
C THR A 169 -10.94 3.03 2.16
N PHE A 170 -11.52 4.15 1.76
CA PHE A 170 -11.73 5.32 2.61
C PHE A 170 -13.22 5.55 2.85
N ILE A 171 -13.60 5.90 4.07
CA ILE A 171 -14.98 6.19 4.45
C ILE A 171 -15.00 7.31 5.50
N SER A 172 -15.63 8.45 5.18
CA SER A 172 -15.91 9.50 6.18
C SER A 172 -17.17 9.18 6.98
N ARG A 173 -17.19 9.63 8.25
CA ARG A 173 -18.25 9.42 9.24
C ARG A 173 -18.73 10.76 9.80
N PRO A 174 -19.69 11.41 9.13
CA PRO A 174 -20.25 12.68 9.60
C PRO A 174 -20.94 12.60 10.96
N ASP A 175 -21.41 11.41 11.34
CA ASP A 175 -22.07 11.12 12.63
C ASP A 175 -21.10 10.88 13.79
N GLY A 176 -19.78 10.89 13.55
CA GLY A 176 -18.76 10.69 14.59
C GLY A 176 -18.48 9.22 14.94
N ASP A 177 -19.19 8.26 14.34
CA ASP A 177 -19.12 6.85 14.75
C ASP A 177 -18.04 6.07 13.98
N LEU A 178 -17.04 5.59 14.72
CA LEU A 178 -15.92 4.78 14.22
C LEU A 178 -16.07 3.28 14.52
N GLU A 179 -17.04 2.87 15.33
CA GLU A 179 -17.21 1.46 15.72
C GLU A 179 -17.90 0.65 14.63
N ARG A 180 -18.74 1.32 13.82
CA ARG A 180 -19.39 0.69 12.67
C ARG A 180 -18.42 0.55 11.49
N ASN A 181 -17.77 -0.60 11.38
CA ASN A 181 -17.11 -0.98 10.14
C ASN A 181 -18.16 -1.46 9.12
N GLU A 182 -18.44 -0.63 8.12
CA GLU A 182 -19.30 -1.08 7.02
C GLU A 182 -18.53 -2.12 6.20
N VAL A 183 -19.15 -3.29 5.97
CA VAL A 183 -18.57 -4.36 5.16
C VAL A 183 -18.57 -3.97 3.68
N PHE A 184 -17.77 -2.96 3.32
CA PHE A 184 -17.45 -2.64 1.93
C PHE A 184 -16.50 -3.69 1.31
N ASN A 185 -15.95 -4.57 2.16
CA ASN A 185 -15.10 -5.70 1.77
C ASN A 185 -15.83 -6.77 0.92
N ALA A 186 -17.16 -6.78 0.88
CA ALA A 186 -17.92 -7.76 0.10
C ALA A 186 -17.81 -7.53 -1.42
N VAL A 187 -17.69 -6.28 -1.87
CA VAL A 187 -17.71 -5.92 -3.31
C VAL A 187 -16.32 -6.08 -3.96
N MET A 188 -15.23 -5.98 -3.18
CA MET A 188 -13.86 -6.05 -3.69
C MET A 188 -12.97 -6.91 -2.77
N ARG A 189 -12.97 -8.24 -3.00
CA ARG A 189 -12.25 -9.27 -2.20
C ARG A 189 -10.72 -9.05 -2.02
N LYS A 190 -10.10 -8.04 -2.64
CA LYS A 190 -8.64 -7.81 -2.69
C LYS A 190 -8.14 -6.60 -1.87
N ARG A 191 -8.97 -5.87 -1.11
CA ARG A 191 -8.51 -4.69 -0.34
C ARG A 191 -7.89 -5.06 1.00
N ARG A 192 -6.65 -4.65 1.29
CA ARG A 192 -5.93 -4.93 2.55
C ARG A 192 -6.51 -4.22 3.77
N PHE A 193 -7.06 -3.01 3.63
CA PHE A 193 -7.54 -2.23 4.77
C PHE A 193 -8.72 -1.31 4.43
N THR A 194 -9.40 -0.82 5.47
CA THR A 194 -10.43 0.22 5.42
C THR A 194 -10.09 1.30 6.43
N MET A 195 -10.04 2.55 5.99
CA MET A 195 -9.88 3.74 6.82
C MET A 195 -11.24 4.38 7.07
N LEU A 196 -11.55 4.62 8.34
CA LEU A 196 -12.68 5.39 8.80
C LEU A 196 -12.16 6.73 9.36
N LEU A 197 -12.81 7.82 8.98
CA LEU A 197 -12.47 9.16 9.40
C LEU A 197 -13.73 9.89 9.88
N ALA A 198 -13.84 10.18 11.17
CA ALA A 198 -15.04 10.68 11.82
C ALA A 198 -14.99 12.16 12.14
N TYR A 199 -16.15 12.83 12.11
CA TYR A 199 -16.26 14.21 12.56
C TYR A 199 -15.84 14.30 14.04
N PRO A 200 -15.04 15.30 14.47
CA PRO A 200 -14.62 16.53 13.76
C PRO A 200 -13.40 16.46 12.81
N TYR A 201 -12.87 15.26 12.52
CA TYR A 201 -11.81 14.95 11.54
C TYR A 201 -10.40 15.52 11.83
N ASP A 202 -10.24 16.20 12.95
CA ASP A 202 -9.08 17.01 13.33
C ASP A 202 -8.11 16.30 14.29
N LYS A 203 -8.60 15.29 15.02
CA LYS A 203 -7.81 14.59 16.04
C LYS A 203 -7.49 13.14 15.65
N PRO A 204 -6.38 12.57 16.16
CA PRO A 204 -6.04 11.17 15.93
C PRO A 204 -7.12 10.19 16.38
N GLU A 205 -7.86 10.48 17.47
CA GLU A 205 -8.97 9.63 17.91
C GLU A 205 -10.13 9.53 16.91
N ASN A 206 -10.20 10.45 15.95
CA ASN A 206 -11.22 10.47 14.91
C ASN A 206 -10.89 9.53 13.74
N ILE A 207 -9.79 8.78 13.82
CA ILE A 207 -9.26 7.98 12.73
C ILE A 207 -9.10 6.55 13.19
N LYS A 208 -9.72 5.61 12.48
CA LYS A 208 -9.50 4.18 12.70
C LYS A 208 -9.25 3.48 11.39
N LEU A 209 -8.32 2.53 11.42
CA LEU A 209 -8.07 1.64 10.29
C LEU A 209 -8.36 0.22 10.72
N TYR A 210 -8.95 -0.55 9.82
CA TYR A 210 -9.28 -1.95 10.04
C TYR A 210 -8.74 -2.80 8.91
N ASP A 211 -8.24 -3.98 9.23
CA ASP A 211 -7.94 -5.00 8.22
C ASP A 211 -9.22 -5.69 7.70
N ARG A 212 -9.03 -6.67 6.82
CA ARG A 212 -10.14 -7.46 6.24
C ARG A 212 -10.97 -8.22 7.28
N ASP A 213 -10.34 -8.59 8.39
CA ASP A 213 -10.95 -9.36 9.46
C ASP A 213 -11.60 -8.45 10.52
N GLY A 214 -11.60 -7.13 10.28
CA GLY A 214 -12.15 -6.13 11.20
C GLY A 214 -11.25 -5.84 12.40
N LYS A 215 -9.98 -6.27 12.38
CA LYS A 215 -9.02 -5.96 13.44
C LYS A 215 -8.37 -4.62 13.17
N GLU A 216 -8.15 -3.85 14.23
CA GLU A 216 -7.54 -2.53 14.13
C GLU A 216 -6.11 -2.59 13.57
N LEU A 217 -5.76 -1.56 12.81
CA LEU A 217 -4.46 -1.30 12.21
C LEU A 217 -3.98 0.07 12.66
N LYS A 218 -2.67 0.21 12.80
CA LYS A 218 -2.03 1.50 13.01
C LYS A 218 -1.80 2.19 11.67
N TYR A 219 -1.52 3.49 11.70
CA TYR A 219 -1.06 4.24 10.53
C TYR A 219 0.15 5.10 10.88
N VAL A 220 0.91 5.48 9.86
CA VAL A 220 2.02 6.43 9.96
C VAL A 220 1.99 7.33 8.73
N VAL A 221 2.32 8.60 8.91
CA VAL A 221 2.34 9.59 7.83
C VAL A 221 3.80 9.93 7.53
N TYR A 222 4.19 9.83 6.27
CA TYR A 222 5.51 10.21 5.77
C TYR A 222 5.39 11.51 4.98
N SER A 223 6.35 12.42 5.18
CA SER A 223 6.51 13.57 4.29
C SER A 223 6.77 13.10 2.86
N ASP A 224 6.22 13.85 1.90
CA ASP A 224 6.46 13.65 0.47
C ASP A 224 7.89 14.01 0.04
#